data_AF-A0A562QBH3-F1
#
_entry.id   AF-A0A562QBH3-F1
#
_cell.length_a   1.000
_cell.length_b   1.000
_cell.length_c   1.000
_cell.angle_alpha   90.00
_cell.angle_beta   90.00
_cell.angle_gamma   90.00
#
_symmetry.space_group_name_H-M   'P 1'
#
loop_
_entity.id
_entity.type
_entity.pdbx_description
1 polymer ?
#
loop_
_entity_poly.entity_id
_entity_poly.type
_entity_poly.pdbx_seq_one_letter_code
_entity_poly.pdbx_strand_id
1 'polypeptide(L)'
;MKPEHFRRPMPFKERQALQQKVLHLLDYPTTTIGSFPQSDQVKRTRTAWRKKEMTDTTYREFVKNETARWIEIQEEIGLDVLVHGELVICTR
;
A
#
# COMPACT_ATOMS: atom_id res chain seq x y z
N MET A 1 0.81 -14.67 -25.76
CA MET A 1 1.79 -14.00 -24.89
C MET A 1 3.12 -13.94 -25.65
N LYS A 2 3.77 -12.79 -25.78
CA LYS A 2 5.01 -12.64 -26.57
C LYS A 2 6.21 -12.52 -25.62
N PRO A 3 7.43 -12.96 -26.00
CA PRO A 3 8.64 -12.80 -25.18
C PRO A 3 8.91 -11.36 -24.75
N GLU A 4 8.53 -10.39 -25.58
CA GLU A 4 8.63 -8.95 -25.30
C GLU A 4 7.86 -8.52 -24.05
N HIS A 5 6.76 -9.19 -23.71
CA HIS A 5 5.95 -8.85 -22.54
C HIS A 5 6.69 -9.08 -21.20
N PHE A 6 7.74 -9.89 -21.22
CA PHE A 6 8.57 -10.18 -20.05
C PHE A 6 9.79 -9.27 -19.94
N ARG A 7 9.94 -8.31 -20.86
CA ARG A 7 11.08 -7.39 -20.89
C ARG A 7 10.62 -5.98 -20.55
N ARG A 8 11.42 -5.30 -19.72
CA ARG A 8 11.25 -3.87 -19.50
C ARG A 8 11.72 -3.10 -20.74
N PRO A 9 11.17 -1.91 -21.03
CA PRO A 9 11.57 -1.12 -22.19
C PRO A 9 13.03 -0.65 -22.17
N MET A 10 13.61 -0.54 -20.97
CA MET A 10 14.98 -0.04 -20.77
C MET A 10 15.77 -0.93 -19.79
N PRO A 11 17.09 -1.04 -19.96
CA PRO A 11 17.99 -1.69 -19.00
C PRO A 11 17.91 -1.08 -17.61
N PHE A 12 18.27 -1.86 -16.58
CA PHE A 12 18.22 -1.40 -15.18
C PHE A 12 19.03 -0.12 -14.93
N LYS A 13 20.25 -0.02 -15.47
CA LYS A 13 21.15 1.13 -15.26
C LYS A 13 20.54 2.45 -15.72
N GLU A 14 19.81 2.44 -16.83
CA GLU A 14 19.09 3.62 -17.33
C GLU A 14 17.86 3.94 -16.46
N ARG A 15 17.09 2.90 -16.07
CA ARG A 15 15.93 3.08 -15.19
C ARG A 15 16.31 3.60 -13.81
N GLN A 16 17.40 3.12 -13.23
CA GLN A 16 17.87 3.52 -11.91
C GLN A 16 18.17 5.02 -11.86
N ALA A 17 18.87 5.56 -12.87
CA ALA A 17 19.17 6.99 -12.96
C ALA A 17 17.90 7.85 -13.08
N LEU A 18 16.88 7.37 -13.79
CA LEU A 18 15.59 8.05 -13.90
C LEU A 18 14.79 7.96 -12.59
N GLN A 19 14.77 6.79 -11.94
CA GLN A 19 14.07 6.57 -10.68
C GLN A 19 14.67 7.43 -9.56
N GLN A 20 15.99 7.54 -9.47
CA GLN A 20 16.65 8.39 -8.48
C GLN A 20 16.26 9.86 -8.61
N LYS A 21 16.11 10.35 -9.85
CA LYS A 21 15.68 11.74 -10.12
C LYS A 21 14.22 12.01 -9.76
N VAL A 22 13.37 10.99 -9.71
CA VAL A 22 11.93 11.14 -9.41
C VAL A 22 11.65 10.90 -7.93
N LEU A 23 12.31 9.90 -7.34
CA LEU A 23 12.04 9.46 -5.97
C LEU A 23 12.87 10.21 -4.93
N HIS A 24 13.99 10.83 -5.32
CA HIS A 24 14.86 11.60 -4.42
C HIS A 24 15.27 10.87 -3.13
N LEU A 25 15.47 9.56 -3.23
CA LEU A 25 15.80 8.72 -2.08
C LEU A 25 17.22 8.95 -1.59
N LEU A 26 17.42 8.86 -0.27
CA LEU A 26 18.75 8.82 0.34
C LEU A 26 19.49 7.53 -0.04
N ASP A 27 20.78 7.44 0.30
CA ASP A 27 21.61 6.27 -0.02
C ASP A 27 21.12 4.97 0.67
N TYR A 28 20.49 5.10 1.83
CA TYR A 28 19.94 4.00 2.61
C TYR A 28 18.44 4.19 2.86
N PRO A 29 17.59 4.08 1.82
CA PRO A 29 16.17 4.29 1.96
C PRO A 29 15.52 3.14 2.74
N THR A 30 14.54 3.49 3.55
CA THR A 30 13.79 2.62 4.43
C THR A 30 12.35 2.45 3.95
N THR A 31 11.85 1.23 4.03
CA THR A 31 10.47 0.90 3.67
C THR A 31 10.08 -0.42 4.34
N THR A 32 8.81 -0.80 4.22
CA THR A 32 8.30 -2.11 4.65
C THR A 32 7.81 -2.91 3.44
N ILE A 33 7.49 -4.19 3.64
CA ILE A 33 7.19 -5.11 2.52
C ILE A 33 5.73 -5.02 2.03
N GLY A 34 4.82 -4.38 2.78
CA GLY A 34 3.44 -4.15 2.34
C GLY A 34 2.41 -4.21 3.46
N SER A 35 2.06 -5.41 3.92
CA SER A 35 0.99 -5.60 4.90
C SER A 35 1.32 -5.10 6.32
N PHE A 36 0.31 -4.57 7.00
CA PHE A 36 0.37 -4.23 8.43
C PHE A 36 -0.51 -5.16 9.27
N PRO A 37 -0.28 -5.23 10.59
CA PRO A 37 -1.10 -6.04 11.49
C PRO A 37 -2.59 -5.75 11.37
N GLN A 38 -3.38 -6.79 11.09
CA GLN A 38 -4.83 -6.70 11.08
C GLN A 38 -5.37 -6.78 12.50
N SER A 39 -5.79 -5.64 13.06
CA SER A 39 -6.43 -5.57 14.37
C SER A 39 -7.75 -6.35 14.41
N ASP A 40 -8.21 -6.71 15.60
CA ASP A 40 -9.50 -7.37 15.76
C ASP A 40 -10.67 -6.50 15.27
N GLN A 41 -10.53 -5.17 15.38
CA GLN A 41 -11.48 -4.23 14.81
C GLN A 41 -11.55 -4.37 13.29
N VAL A 42 -10.41 -4.35 12.59
CA VAL A 42 -10.35 -4.54 11.13
C VAL A 42 -11.00 -5.87 10.73
N LYS A 43 -10.71 -6.96 11.45
CA LYS A 43 -11.31 -8.28 11.18
C LYS A 43 -12.84 -8.29 11.38
N ARG A 44 -13.34 -7.69 12.46
CA ARG A 44 -14.78 -7.61 12.77
C ARG A 44 -15.52 -6.75 11.75
N THR A 45 -15.00 -5.56 11.45
CA THR A 45 -15.56 -4.64 10.47
C THR A 45 -15.65 -5.30 9.09
N ARG A 46 -14.56 -5.95 8.65
CA ARG A 46 -14.56 -6.70 7.38
C ARG A 46 -15.62 -7.83 7.37
N THR A 47 -15.82 -8.50 8.50
CA THR A 47 -16.83 -9.57 8.62
C THR A 47 -18.25 -9.02 8.50
N ALA A 48 -18.57 -7.93 9.21
CA ALA A 48 -19.89 -7.27 9.13
C ALA A 48 -20.20 -6.78 7.72
N TRP A 49 -19.20 -6.18 7.03
CA TRP A 49 -19.34 -5.77 5.64
C TRP A 49 -19.62 -6.95 4.70
N ARG A 50 -18.87 -8.06 4.84
CA ARG A 50 -19.10 -9.28 4.03
C ARG A 50 -20.49 -9.89 4.26
N LYS A 51 -21.07 -9.70 5.45
CA LYS A 51 -22.43 -10.13 5.79
C LYS A 51 -23.52 -9.15 5.35
N LYS A 52 -23.17 -8.01 4.73
CA LYS A 52 -24.07 -6.91 4.36
C LYS A 52 -24.76 -6.25 5.55
N GLU A 53 -24.18 -6.39 6.74
CA GLU A 53 -24.62 -5.69 7.96
C GLU A 53 -24.11 -4.24 8.00
N MET A 54 -23.27 -3.86 7.04
CA MET A 54 -22.65 -2.56 6.89
C MET A 54 -22.60 -2.19 5.40
N THR A 55 -22.81 -0.90 5.11
CA THR A 55 -22.79 -0.39 3.74
C THR A 55 -21.36 -0.32 3.18
N ASP A 56 -21.25 -0.37 1.86
CA ASP A 56 -19.97 -0.17 1.17
C ASP A 56 -19.35 1.20 1.49
N THR A 57 -20.17 2.24 1.61
CA THR A 57 -19.71 3.60 1.96
C THR A 57 -19.07 3.62 3.34
N THR A 58 -19.74 3.06 4.35
CA THR A 58 -19.23 2.98 5.72
C THR A 58 -17.94 2.15 5.80
N TYR A 59 -17.89 1.02 5.07
CA TYR A 59 -16.68 0.20 5.03
C TYR A 59 -15.51 0.92 4.35
N ARG A 60 -15.77 1.64 3.25
CA ARG A 60 -14.76 2.45 2.55
C ARG A 60 -14.19 3.55 3.44
N GLU A 61 -15.06 4.24 4.20
CA GLU A 61 -14.64 5.27 5.16
C GLU A 61 -13.78 4.66 6.27
N PHE A 62 -14.18 3.52 6.82
CA PHE A 62 -13.37 2.80 7.81
C PHE A 62 -11.97 2.45 7.28
N VAL A 63 -11.89 1.84 6.09
CA VAL A 63 -10.60 1.47 5.49
C VAL A 63 -9.75 2.70 5.19
N LYS A 64 -10.36 3.79 4.70
CA LYS A 64 -9.66 5.05 4.45
C LYS A 64 -9.04 5.61 5.73
N ASN A 65 -9.79 5.62 6.83
CA ASN A 65 -9.30 6.11 8.13
C ASN A 65 -8.19 5.23 8.69
N GLU A 66 -8.32 3.90 8.57
CA GLU A 66 -7.27 2.99 9.05
C GLU A 66 -6.00 3.11 8.19
N THR A 67 -6.12 3.29 6.87
CA THR A 67 -4.97 3.58 6.01
C THR A 67 -4.33 4.91 6.38
N ALA A 68 -5.10 5.97 6.63
CA ALA A 68 -4.56 7.26 7.06
C ALA A 68 -3.77 7.13 8.36
N ARG A 69 -4.30 6.40 9.35
CA ARG A 69 -3.61 6.09 10.61
C ARG A 69 -2.26 5.42 10.39
N TRP A 70 -2.17 4.46 9.46
CA TRP A 70 -0.90 3.81 9.14
C TRP A 70 0.06 4.71 8.37
N ILE A 71 -0.43 5.60 7.51
CA ILE A 71 0.42 6.60 6.84
C ILE A 71 1.05 7.52 7.88
N GLU A 72 0.25 8.06 8.81
CA GLU A 72 0.74 8.93 9.90
C GLU A 72 1.84 8.25 10.73
N ILE A 73 1.66 6.98 11.10
CA ILE A 73 2.66 6.20 11.84
C ILE A 73 3.96 6.04 11.04
N GLN A 74 3.87 5.78 9.74
CA GLN A 74 5.07 5.62 8.91
C GLN A 74 5.82 6.93 8.72
N GLU A 75 5.10 8.04 8.59
CA GLU A 75 5.68 9.39 8.54
C GLU A 75 6.36 9.75 9.87
N GLU A 76 5.75 9.44 11.01
CA GLU A 76 6.31 9.66 12.35
C GLU A 76 7.61 8.85 12.57
N ILE A 77 7.65 7.61 12.09
CA ILE A 77 8.84 6.75 12.16
C ILE A 77 9.93 7.20 11.16
N GLY A 78 9.56 7.96 10.13
CA GLY A 78 10.49 8.49 9.13
C GLY A 78 10.81 7.52 8.00
N LEU A 79 9.84 6.72 7.53
CA LEU A 79 10.03 5.87 6.34
C LEU A 79 10.11 6.68 5.05
N ASP A 80 10.99 6.27 4.13
CA ASP A 80 11.20 6.95 2.84
C ASP A 80 10.15 6.56 1.78
N VAL A 81 9.68 5.31 1.81
CA VAL A 81 8.64 4.81 0.90
C VAL A 81 7.53 4.15 1.71
N LEU A 82 6.33 4.72 1.61
CA LEU A 82 5.16 4.32 2.39
C LEU A 82 4.37 3.21 1.71
N VAL A 83 3.69 2.39 2.52
CA VAL A 83 2.76 1.36 2.07
C VAL A 83 1.38 1.57 2.72
N HIS A 84 0.33 1.08 2.07
CA HIS A 84 -1.05 1.25 2.56
C HIS A 84 -1.51 0.16 3.55
N GLY A 85 -0.67 -0.84 3.85
CA GLY A 85 -0.95 -1.85 4.88
C GLY A 85 -1.87 -3.01 4.49
N GLU A 86 -2.34 -3.08 3.24
CA GLU A 86 -3.21 -4.16 2.72
C GLU A 86 -4.46 -4.48 3.57
N LEU A 87 -5.07 -3.46 4.16
CA LEU A 87 -6.30 -3.61 4.97
C LEU A 87 -7.56 -3.91 4.12
N VAL A 88 -7.38 -3.84 2.80
CA VAL A 88 -8.25 -4.10 1.63
C VAL A 88 -9.77 -3.96 1.75
N ILE A 89 -10.27 -3.14 0.84
CA ILE A 89 -11.53 -3.31 0.12
C ILE A 89 -11.31 -4.40 -0.93
N CYS A 90 -11.97 -5.54 -0.78
CA CYS A 90 -12.04 -6.55 -1.84
C CYS A 90 -13.25 -6.21 -2.72
N THR A 91 -13.14 -5.18 -3.55
CA THR A 91 -14.02 -5.12 -4.73
C THR A 91 -13.62 -6.32 -5.57
N ARG A 92 -14.51 -7.32 -5.62
CA ARG A 92 -14.36 -8.48 -6.50
C ARG A 92 -14.00 -8.07 -7.91
#